data_AF-A0A2G6UF90-F1
#
_entry.id   AF-A0A2G6UF90-F1
#
_cell.length_a   1.000
_cell.length_b   1.000
_cell.length_c   1.000
_cell.angle_alpha   90.00
_cell.angle_beta   90.00
_cell.angle_gamma   90.00
#
_symmetry.space_group_name_H-M   'P 1'
#
loop_
_entity.id
_entity.type
_entity.pdbx_description
1 polymer ?
#
loop_
_entity_poly.entity_id
_entity_poly.type
_entity_poly.pdbx_seq_one_letter_code
_entity_poly.pdbx_strand_id
1 'polypeptide(L)'
;MGFKQLSIFILIFMFSTSYSQNTDDKDLCTYFVNELKEKPLKCLDKSKLKNDELVYQFFKWSAFREDYLIRIEKKGKITTIVKKKIYKSGYNQKTGEYQEPRVEILKEEKLTNDQYNRFSALIKKNNFWQKENYKVQSMCTDGSGIMVYALKKDQFIEINNGNCSPNTEYLYQLYQELITLFKL
;
A
#
# COMPACT_ATOMS: atom_id res chain seq x y z
N MET A 1 18.78 42.98 -29.52
CA MET A 1 18.57 41.53 -29.32
C MET A 1 19.36 41.12 -28.09
N GLY A 2 18.82 40.69 -26.97
CA GLY A 2 17.43 40.51 -26.57
C GLY A 2 17.47 40.06 -25.11
N PHE A 3 17.38 41.00 -24.18
CA PHE A 3 17.10 40.75 -22.76
C PHE A 3 15.82 39.90 -22.54
N LYS A 4 15.08 39.59 -23.60
CA LYS A 4 13.94 38.67 -23.66
C LYS A 4 14.28 37.18 -23.56
N GLN A 5 15.53 36.74 -23.75
CA GLN A 5 15.88 35.31 -23.69
C GLN A 5 16.24 34.80 -22.30
N LEU A 6 16.66 35.67 -21.36
CA LEU A 6 17.01 35.23 -20.00
C LEU A 6 15.78 34.92 -19.14
N SER A 7 14.64 35.59 -19.41
CA SER A 7 13.41 35.44 -18.65
C SER A 7 12.72 34.09 -18.84
N ILE A 8 12.96 33.43 -19.98
CA ILE A 8 12.33 32.14 -20.32
C ILE A 8 13.02 30.99 -19.58
N PHE A 9 14.33 31.06 -19.33
CA PHE A 9 15.06 30.02 -18.60
C PHE A 9 14.72 29.98 -17.10
N ILE A 10 14.42 31.13 -16.48
CA ILE A 10 14.01 31.20 -15.06
C ILE A 10 12.59 30.64 -14.89
N LEU A 11 11.71 30.82 -15.89
CA LEU A 11 10.38 30.23 -15.89
C LEU A 11 10.43 28.69 -15.96
N ILE A 12 11.32 28.11 -16.78
CA ILE A 12 11.46 26.65 -16.89
C ILE A 12 11.99 26.03 -15.59
N PHE A 13 12.87 26.72 -14.86
CA PHE A 13 13.37 26.23 -13.57
C PHE A 13 12.33 26.27 -12.44
N MET A 14 11.39 27.22 -12.44
CA MET A 14 10.31 27.27 -11.45
C MET A 14 9.26 26.16 -11.61
N PHE A 15 9.15 25.52 -12.78
CA PHE A 15 8.26 24.37 -12.98
C PHE A 15 8.89 23.02 -12.62
N SER A 16 10.19 22.98 -12.31
CA SER A 16 10.90 21.73 -12.01
C SER A 16 10.89 21.31 -10.53
N THR A 17 10.32 22.13 -9.64
CA THR A 17 10.32 21.86 -8.18
C THR A 17 8.98 21.41 -7.59
N SER A 18 8.01 21.02 -8.41
CA SER A 18 6.66 20.65 -7.92
C SER A 18 6.24 19.21 -8.22
N TYR A 19 7.18 18.26 -8.17
CA TYR A 19 6.87 16.86 -7.86
C TYR A 19 7.36 16.53 -6.44
N SER A 20 7.03 17.39 -5.49
CA SER A 20 6.91 16.92 -4.12
C SER A 20 5.63 16.08 -4.07
N GLN A 21 5.79 14.75 -3.95
CA GLN A 21 4.69 13.83 -3.62
C GLN A 21 4.21 14.08 -2.18
N ASN A 22 3.76 15.30 -1.91
CA ASN A 22 2.94 15.60 -0.74
C ASN A 22 1.50 15.33 -1.17
N THR A 23 1.17 14.05 -1.36
CA THR A 23 -0.23 13.65 -1.59
C THR A 23 -0.98 13.94 -0.31
N ASP A 24 -1.86 14.93 -0.34
CA ASP A 24 -2.83 15.17 0.72
C ASP A 24 -3.54 13.84 1.04
N ASP A 25 -3.85 13.60 2.32
CA ASP A 25 -4.54 12.39 2.77
C ASP A 25 -5.82 12.10 1.96
N LYS A 26 -6.44 13.15 1.42
CA LYS A 26 -7.60 13.11 0.55
C LYS A 26 -7.32 12.42 -0.80
N ASP A 27 -6.16 12.63 -1.39
CA ASP A 27 -5.76 12.02 -2.67
C ASP A 27 -5.51 10.52 -2.49
N LEU A 28 -4.93 10.14 -1.35
CA LEU A 28 -4.68 8.74 -1.02
C LEU A 28 -5.99 8.00 -0.70
N CYS A 29 -6.93 8.65 0.00
CA CYS A 29 -8.28 8.13 0.19
C CYS A 29 -8.99 7.90 -1.14
N THR A 30 -8.92 8.90 -2.02
CA THR A 30 -9.56 8.90 -3.33
C THR A 30 -8.96 7.84 -4.23
N TYR A 31 -7.64 7.69 -4.24
CA TYR A 31 -6.93 6.64 -5.00
C TYR A 31 -7.39 5.24 -4.60
N PHE A 32 -7.39 4.90 -3.31
CA PHE A 32 -7.84 3.58 -2.88
C PHE A 32 -9.32 3.32 -3.20
N VAL A 33 -10.18 4.32 -3.04
CA VAL A 33 -11.62 4.16 -3.29
C VAL A 33 -11.92 4.07 -4.79
N ASN A 34 -11.30 4.91 -5.61
CA ASN A 34 -11.63 5.02 -7.03
C ASN A 34 -10.88 3.99 -7.87
N GLU A 35 -9.56 3.88 -7.66
CA GLU A 35 -8.67 3.01 -8.44
C GLU A 35 -8.61 1.60 -7.86
N LEU A 36 -8.50 1.49 -6.53
CA LEU A 36 -8.36 0.18 -5.90
C LEU A 36 -9.72 -0.40 -5.50
N LYS A 37 -10.83 0.34 -5.56
CA LYS A 37 -12.17 -0.06 -5.04
C LYS A 37 -12.11 -0.60 -3.60
N GLU A 38 -11.15 -0.13 -2.81
CA GLU A 38 -10.94 -0.55 -1.43
C GLU A 38 -11.13 0.62 -0.48
N LYS A 39 -11.53 0.31 0.76
CA LYS A 39 -11.54 1.33 1.82
C LYS A 39 -10.16 1.40 2.46
N PRO A 40 -9.35 2.45 2.19
CA PRO A 40 -8.04 2.61 2.81
C PRO A 40 -8.20 2.77 4.33
N LEU A 41 -7.32 2.12 5.09
CA LEU A 41 -7.39 2.15 6.55
C LEU A 41 -7.20 3.56 7.12
N LYS A 42 -6.41 4.39 6.45
CA LYS A 42 -6.20 5.80 6.82
C LYS A 42 -7.50 6.61 6.86
N CYS A 43 -8.50 6.19 6.09
CA CYS A 43 -9.78 6.88 5.93
C CYS A 43 -10.92 6.16 6.67
N LEU A 44 -10.58 5.19 7.54
CA LEU A 44 -11.52 4.66 8.52
C LEU A 44 -11.63 5.62 9.70
N ASP A 45 -12.87 5.87 10.12
CA ASP A 45 -13.16 6.59 11.36
C ASP A 45 -12.74 5.72 12.55
N LYS A 46 -11.59 6.07 13.14
CA LYS A 46 -10.97 5.30 14.22
C LYS A 46 -11.86 5.25 15.47
N SER A 47 -12.72 6.26 15.68
CA SER A 47 -13.62 6.32 16.84
C SER A 47 -14.64 5.17 16.87
N LYS A 48 -14.88 4.53 15.72
CA LYS A 48 -15.83 3.41 15.58
C LYS A 48 -15.20 2.04 15.81
N LEU A 49 -13.88 1.96 15.98
CA LEU A 49 -13.18 0.70 16.26
C LEU A 49 -13.38 0.26 17.70
N LYS A 50 -13.66 -1.03 17.89
CA LYS A 50 -13.63 -1.66 19.21
C LYS A 50 -12.19 -1.95 19.64
N ASN A 51 -11.97 -2.12 20.95
CA ASN A 51 -10.63 -2.32 21.51
C ASN A 51 -9.94 -3.60 20.99
N ASP A 52 -10.71 -4.61 20.63
CA ASP A 52 -10.26 -5.90 20.12
C ASP A 52 -10.22 -5.99 18.59
N GLU A 53 -10.61 -4.91 17.92
CA GLU A 53 -10.58 -4.79 16.46
C GLU A 53 -9.20 -4.36 15.98
N LEU A 54 -8.74 -5.04 14.93
CA LEU A 54 -7.42 -4.82 14.37
C LEU A 54 -7.45 -5.13 12.87
N VAL A 55 -6.90 -4.22 12.07
CA VAL A 55 -6.84 -4.38 10.63
C VAL A 55 -5.43 -4.14 10.14
N TYR A 56 -4.93 -5.05 9.29
CA TYR A 56 -3.71 -4.87 8.53
C TYR A 56 -4.04 -4.89 7.04
N GLN A 57 -3.35 -4.05 6.27
CA GLN A 57 -3.51 -3.96 4.83
C GLN A 57 -2.13 -3.79 4.18
N PHE A 58 -1.69 -4.83 3.47
CA PHE A 58 -0.43 -4.89 2.75
C PHE A 58 -0.71 -4.69 1.26
N PHE A 59 -0.32 -3.54 0.74
CA PHE A 59 -0.44 -3.20 -0.67
C PHE A 59 0.92 -3.33 -1.34
N LYS A 60 1.05 -4.28 -2.27
CA LYS A 60 2.23 -4.44 -3.11
C LYS A 60 1.89 -3.90 -4.49
N TRP A 61 2.67 -2.95 -4.96
CA TRP A 61 2.45 -2.29 -6.24
C TRP A 61 3.65 -2.43 -7.17
N SER A 62 3.42 -2.33 -8.47
CA SER A 62 4.48 -2.29 -9.47
C SER A 62 4.11 -1.38 -10.64
N ALA A 63 5.09 -0.63 -11.15
CA ALA A 63 4.94 0.13 -12.40
C ALA A 63 4.77 -0.78 -13.63
N PHE A 64 5.25 -2.03 -13.56
CA PHE A 64 5.34 -2.93 -14.72
C PHE A 64 4.55 -4.24 -14.55
N ARG A 65 4.09 -4.54 -13.33
CA ARG A 65 3.38 -5.78 -12.98
C ARG A 65 2.07 -5.45 -12.27
N GLU A 66 1.30 -6.49 -11.96
CA GLU A 66 0.03 -6.32 -11.28
C GLU A 66 0.22 -5.94 -9.81
N ASP A 67 -0.76 -5.18 -9.32
CA ASP A 67 -0.82 -4.77 -7.93
C ASP A 67 -1.64 -5.79 -7.14
N TYR A 68 -1.26 -5.97 -5.87
CA TYR A 68 -1.90 -6.92 -4.98
C TYR A 68 -2.19 -6.28 -3.63
N LEU A 69 -3.34 -6.63 -3.06
CA LEU A 69 -3.70 -6.26 -1.71
C LEU A 69 -3.93 -7.51 -0.86
N ILE A 70 -3.32 -7.56 0.31
CA ILE A 70 -3.66 -8.53 1.36
C ILE A 70 -4.21 -7.76 2.54
N ARG A 71 -5.43 -8.09 2.96
CA ARG A 71 -6.10 -7.50 4.11
C ARG A 71 -6.40 -8.56 5.14
N ILE A 72 -6.00 -8.32 6.38
CA ILE A 72 -6.30 -9.19 7.52
C ILE A 72 -7.10 -8.37 8.52
N GLU A 73 -8.32 -8.79 8.81
CA GLU A 73 -9.19 -8.15 9.78
C GLU A 73 -9.47 -9.09 10.95
N LYS A 74 -9.29 -8.59 12.16
CA LYS A 74 -9.84 -9.19 13.38
C LYS A 74 -10.97 -8.31 13.89
N LYS A 75 -12.14 -8.92 14.06
CA LYS A 75 -13.34 -8.34 14.67
C LYS A 75 -13.84 -9.27 15.77
N GLY A 76 -13.44 -8.97 17.00
CA GLY A 76 -13.62 -9.87 18.14
C GLY A 76 -12.99 -11.23 17.91
N LYS A 77 -13.82 -12.28 17.88
CA LYS A 77 -13.37 -13.66 17.66
C LYS A 77 -13.22 -14.03 16.19
N ILE A 78 -13.76 -13.22 15.27
CA ILE A 78 -13.71 -13.51 13.84
C ILE A 78 -12.45 -12.87 13.27
N THR A 79 -11.65 -13.67 12.58
CA THR A 79 -10.50 -13.19 11.81
C THR A 79 -10.66 -13.61 10.36
N THR A 80 -10.49 -12.68 9.43
CA THR A 80 -10.53 -12.94 7.99
C THR A 80 -9.25 -12.48 7.31
N ILE A 81 -8.89 -13.17 6.23
CA ILE A 81 -7.87 -12.71 5.28
C ILE A 81 -8.50 -12.64 3.89
N VAL A 82 -8.16 -11.58 3.17
CA VAL A 82 -8.56 -11.39 1.77
C VAL A 82 -7.33 -11.03 0.96
N LYS A 83 -7.08 -11.76 -0.13
CA LYS A 83 -6.08 -11.41 -1.15
C LYS A 83 -6.81 -10.98 -2.42
N LYS A 84 -6.43 -9.82 -2.93
CA LYS A 84 -7.00 -9.21 -4.12
C LYS A 84 -5.91 -8.92 -5.13
N LYS A 85 -6.23 -9.06 -6.41
CA LYS A 85 -5.45 -8.57 -7.54
C LYS A 85 -6.12 -7.32 -8.08
N ILE A 86 -5.33 -6.30 -8.32
CA ILE A 86 -5.79 -5.00 -8.77
C ILE A 86 -5.25 -4.79 -10.18
N TYR A 87 -6.19 -4.57 -11.11
CA TYR A 87 -5.92 -4.23 -12.48
C TYR A 87 -6.02 -2.72 -12.61
N LYS A 88 -4.92 -2.08 -12.96
CA LYS A 88 -4.87 -0.65 -13.24
C LYS A 88 -5.67 -0.33 -14.49
N SER A 89 -6.17 0.89 -14.54
CA SER A 89 -6.72 1.42 -15.77
C SER A 89 -5.67 1.44 -16.88
N GLY A 90 -6.12 1.29 -18.11
CA GLY A 90 -5.22 1.25 -19.25
C GLY A 90 -5.95 1.25 -20.57
N TYR A 91 -5.23 1.59 -21.63
CA TYR A 91 -5.77 1.55 -22.98
C TYR A 91 -5.43 0.21 -23.63
N ASN A 92 -6.45 -0.52 -24.08
CA ASN A 92 -6.25 -1.76 -24.83
C ASN A 92 -5.95 -1.43 -26.29
N GLN A 93 -4.67 -1.50 -26.67
CA GLN A 93 -4.24 -1.20 -28.04
C GLN A 93 -4.85 -2.11 -29.12
N LYS A 94 -5.32 -3.31 -28.77
CA LYS A 94 -5.92 -4.25 -29.73
C LYS A 94 -7.38 -3.92 -30.02
N THR A 95 -8.14 -3.53 -28.99
CA THR A 95 -9.57 -3.22 -29.14
C THR A 95 -9.84 -1.73 -29.32
N GLY A 96 -8.86 -0.88 -29.00
CA GLY A 96 -9.00 0.56 -29.03
C GLY A 96 -9.80 1.14 -27.86
N GLU A 97 -10.11 0.33 -26.85
CA GLU A 97 -10.98 0.70 -25.74
C GLU A 97 -10.20 1.01 -24.47
N TYR A 98 -10.70 1.99 -23.71
CA TYR A 98 -10.24 2.23 -22.34
C TYR A 98 -10.79 1.16 -21.41
N GLN A 99 -9.90 0.60 -20.59
CA GLN A 99 -10.24 -0.37 -19.56
C GLN A 99 -10.23 0.35 -18.21
N GLU A 100 -11.40 0.41 -17.59
CA GLU A 100 -11.56 0.90 -16.22
C GLU A 100 -10.79 0.02 -15.22
N PRO A 101 -10.31 0.60 -14.12
CA PRO A 101 -9.63 -0.16 -13.09
C PRO A 101 -10.62 -1.14 -12.44
N ARG A 102 -10.14 -2.36 -12.14
CA ARG A 102 -10.97 -3.41 -11.54
C ARG A 102 -10.21 -4.23 -10.52
N VAL A 103 -10.97 -4.86 -9.64
CA VAL A 103 -10.44 -5.72 -8.58
C VAL A 103 -10.97 -7.13 -8.74
N GLU A 104 -10.10 -8.09 -8.50
CA GLU A 104 -10.43 -9.51 -8.45
C GLU A 104 -10.06 -10.06 -7.08
N ILE A 105 -11.02 -10.68 -6.40
CA ILE A 105 -10.78 -11.38 -5.14
C ILE A 105 -10.19 -12.74 -5.49
N LEU A 106 -8.90 -12.93 -5.20
CA LEU A 106 -8.21 -14.20 -5.44
C LEU A 106 -8.44 -15.21 -4.32
N LYS A 107 -8.56 -14.72 -3.08
CA LYS A 107 -8.81 -15.55 -1.90
C LYS A 107 -9.55 -14.75 -0.84
N GLU A 108 -10.54 -15.36 -0.20
CA GLU A 108 -11.21 -14.84 0.98
C GLU A 108 -11.54 -16.02 1.91
N GLU A 109 -11.03 -15.97 3.14
CA GLU A 109 -11.24 -17.05 4.10
C GLU A 109 -11.27 -16.53 5.55
N LYS A 110 -11.94 -17.29 6.41
CA LYS A 110 -11.84 -17.12 7.87
C LYS A 110 -10.58 -17.84 8.35
N LEU A 111 -9.75 -17.14 9.11
CA LEU A 111 -8.57 -17.72 9.73
C LEU A 111 -8.94 -18.50 10.98
N THR A 112 -8.29 -19.64 11.18
CA THR A 112 -8.31 -20.32 12.48
C THR A 112 -7.50 -19.52 13.51
N ASN A 113 -7.73 -19.80 14.79
CA ASN A 113 -6.95 -19.20 15.87
C ASN A 113 -5.45 -19.49 15.73
N ASP A 114 -5.08 -20.71 15.31
CA ASP A 114 -3.67 -21.07 15.09
C ASP A 114 -3.03 -20.22 13.98
N GLN A 115 -3.69 -20.12 12.81
CA GLN A 115 -3.23 -19.31 11.70
C GLN A 115 -3.07 -17.84 12.10
N TYR A 116 -4.04 -17.28 12.82
CA TYR A 116 -3.96 -15.91 13.30
C TYR A 116 -2.87 -15.72 14.37
N ASN A 117 -2.66 -16.68 15.26
CA ASN A 117 -1.61 -16.63 16.27
C ASN A 117 -0.22 -16.65 15.62
N ARG A 118 -0.02 -17.48 14.59
CA ARG A 118 1.22 -17.49 13.79
C ARG A 118 1.47 -16.17 13.08
N PHE A 119 0.43 -15.56 12.51
CA PHE A 119 0.52 -14.21 11.94
C PHE A 119 0.85 -13.16 13.02
N SER A 120 0.18 -13.22 14.17
CA SER A 120 0.44 -12.30 15.28
C SER A 120 1.88 -12.44 15.80
N ALA A 121 2.41 -13.67 15.85
CA ALA A 121 3.80 -13.93 16.21
C ALA A 121 4.77 -13.35 15.17
N LEU A 122 4.46 -13.47 13.88
CA LEU A 122 5.21 -12.86 12.79
C LEU A 122 5.29 -11.34 12.93
N ILE A 123 4.17 -10.67 13.18
CA ILE A 123 4.11 -9.21 13.40
C ILE A 123 4.93 -8.79 14.63
N LYS A 124 4.84 -9.56 15.73
CA LYS A 124 5.61 -9.31 16.96
C LYS A 124 7.11 -9.50 16.76
N LYS A 125 7.54 -10.62 16.17
CA LYS A 125 8.95 -10.92 15.82
C LYS A 125 9.59 -9.77 15.05
N ASN A 126 8.81 -9.16 14.16
CA ASN A 126 9.25 -8.07 13.30
C ASN A 126 9.18 -6.67 13.94
N ASN A 127 8.81 -6.57 15.23
CA ASN A 127 8.60 -5.33 15.97
C ASN A 127 7.78 -4.30 15.19
N PHE A 128 6.79 -4.76 14.42
CA PHE A 128 6.09 -3.95 13.44
C PHE A 128 5.48 -2.69 14.07
N TRP A 129 4.85 -2.84 15.25
CA TRP A 129 4.20 -1.73 15.94
C TRP A 129 5.14 -0.67 16.52
N GLN A 130 6.46 -0.88 16.43
CA GLN A 130 7.49 0.05 16.88
C GLN A 130 8.16 0.78 15.70
N LYS A 131 7.71 0.54 14.46
CA LYS A 131 8.31 1.09 13.23
C LYS A 131 7.62 2.36 12.71
N GLU A 132 7.11 3.21 13.60
CA GLU A 132 6.39 4.44 13.24
C GLU A 132 7.23 5.42 12.38
N ASN A 133 8.57 5.37 12.52
CA ASN A 133 9.51 6.20 11.75
C ASN A 133 10.28 5.40 10.69
N TYR A 134 9.63 4.42 10.05
CA TYR A 134 10.26 3.60 9.02
C TYR A 134 10.78 4.46 7.85
N LYS A 135 12.08 4.37 7.55
CA LYS A 135 12.72 5.04 6.42
C LYS A 135 13.58 4.05 5.66
N VAL A 136 13.47 4.06 4.34
CA VAL A 136 14.33 3.28 3.44
C VAL A 136 15.42 4.20 2.91
N GLN A 137 16.67 3.72 2.89
CA GLN A 137 17.75 4.43 2.20
C GLN A 137 17.46 4.45 0.71
N SER A 138 17.31 5.66 0.16
CA SER A 138 16.70 5.96 -1.15
C SER A 138 17.58 5.63 -2.36
N MET A 139 18.13 4.43 -2.45
CA MET A 139 19.08 4.04 -3.52
C MET A 139 18.61 2.88 -4.42
N CYS A 140 17.31 2.72 -4.63
CA CYS A 140 16.77 1.67 -5.51
C CYS A 140 15.63 2.18 -6.41
N THR A 141 15.62 1.68 -7.63
CA THR A 141 14.66 2.03 -8.68
C THR A 141 14.13 0.76 -9.33
N ASP A 142 13.54 -0.13 -8.53
CA ASP A 142 13.07 -1.43 -8.99
C ASP A 142 11.68 -1.34 -9.64
N GLY A 143 11.06 -0.15 -9.63
CA GLY A 143 9.73 0.10 -10.17
C GLY A 143 8.63 -0.69 -9.44
N SER A 144 8.85 -1.05 -8.18
CA SER A 144 7.85 -1.72 -7.34
C SER A 144 8.06 -1.39 -5.87
N GLY A 145 7.00 -1.57 -5.08
CA GLY A 145 6.99 -1.22 -3.67
C GLY A 145 5.94 -1.95 -2.87
N ILE A 146 6.05 -1.80 -1.56
CA ILE A 146 5.14 -2.32 -0.56
C ILE A 146 4.82 -1.19 0.41
N MET A 147 3.53 -0.99 0.60
CA MET A 147 2.94 -0.05 1.52
C MET A 147 2.06 -0.84 2.49
N VAL A 148 2.30 -0.67 3.78
CA VAL A 148 1.57 -1.39 4.83
C VAL A 148 0.87 -0.38 5.72
N TYR A 149 -0.43 -0.59 5.87
CA TYR A 149 -1.26 0.09 6.84
C TYR A 149 -1.64 -0.88 7.95
N ALA A 150 -1.62 -0.42 9.19
CA ALA A 150 -2.17 -1.15 10.31
C ALA A 150 -2.96 -0.21 11.21
N LEU A 151 -4.09 -0.69 11.72
CA LEU A 151 -5.01 0.10 12.51
C LEU A 151 -5.59 -0.73 13.65
N LYS A 152 -5.42 -0.22 14.87
CA LYS A 152 -6.17 -0.59 16.07
C LYS A 152 -6.68 0.70 16.72
N LYS A 153 -7.58 0.58 17.70
CA LYS A 153 -8.29 1.72 18.31
C LYS A 153 -7.44 2.97 18.58
N ASP A 154 -6.29 2.78 19.24
CA ASP A 154 -5.46 3.91 19.71
C ASP A 154 -4.18 4.10 18.88
N GLN A 155 -3.98 3.33 17.81
CA GLN A 155 -2.73 3.39 17.04
C GLN A 155 -2.97 3.11 15.56
N PHE A 156 -2.33 3.92 14.73
CA PHE A 156 -2.28 3.74 13.28
C PHE A 156 -0.84 3.79 12.82
N ILE A 157 -0.47 2.85 11.97
CA ILE A 157 0.86 2.78 11.35
C ILE A 157 0.68 2.78 9.84
N GLU A 158 1.49 3.59 9.20
CA GLU A 158 1.68 3.62 7.75
C GLU A 158 3.18 3.55 7.51
N ILE A 159 3.63 2.50 6.83
CA ILE A 159 5.03 2.34 6.43
C ILE A 159 5.10 1.96 4.96
N ASN A 160 6.06 2.55 4.25
CA ASN A 160 6.21 2.40 2.82
C ASN A 160 7.70 2.31 2.47
N ASN A 161 8.05 1.40 1.56
CA ASN A 161 9.41 1.32 1.02
C ASN A 161 9.57 2.09 -0.30
N GLY A 162 8.54 2.80 -0.79
CA GLY A 162 8.62 3.57 -2.02
C GLY A 162 8.83 2.65 -3.22
N ASN A 163 9.84 2.92 -4.05
CA ASN A 163 10.15 2.13 -5.25
C ASN A 163 11.28 1.12 -5.01
N CYS A 164 11.49 0.76 -3.74
CA CYS A 164 12.64 0.02 -3.25
C CYS A 164 12.19 -1.27 -2.59
N SER A 165 12.34 -2.41 -3.27
CA SER A 165 11.92 -3.70 -2.73
C SER A 165 12.95 -4.81 -2.98
N PRO A 166 14.25 -4.60 -2.69
CA PRO A 166 15.23 -5.67 -2.81
C PRO A 166 14.92 -6.79 -1.81
N ASN A 167 15.41 -8.00 -2.08
CA ASN A 167 15.10 -9.18 -1.25
C ASN A 167 15.58 -9.09 0.21
N THR A 168 16.51 -8.17 0.50
CA THR A 168 17.00 -7.87 1.86
C THR A 168 16.18 -6.78 2.57
N GLU A 169 15.23 -6.13 1.89
CA GLU A 169 14.42 -5.06 2.46
C GLU A 169 13.33 -5.61 3.39
N TYR A 170 13.09 -4.89 4.48
CA TYR A 170 12.23 -5.35 5.58
C TYR A 170 10.79 -5.62 5.15
N LEU A 171 10.16 -4.70 4.42
CA LEU A 171 8.78 -4.88 3.96
C LEU A 171 8.66 -6.00 2.93
N TYR A 172 9.66 -6.16 2.06
CA TYR A 172 9.75 -7.28 1.15
C TYR A 172 9.78 -8.60 1.93
N GLN A 173 10.69 -8.75 2.88
CA GLN A 173 10.82 -9.96 3.69
C GLN A 173 9.54 -10.28 4.45
N LEU A 174 8.95 -9.28 5.13
CA LEU A 174 7.69 -9.43 5.84
C LEU A 174 6.56 -9.87 4.90
N TYR A 175 6.48 -9.30 3.70
CA TYR A 175 5.49 -9.68 2.70
C TYR A 175 5.71 -11.13 2.20
N GLN A 176 6.95 -11.56 1.99
CA GLN A 176 7.22 -12.96 1.61
C GLN A 176 6.90 -13.94 2.74
N GLU A 177 7.23 -13.62 4.00
CA GLU A 177 6.85 -14.42 5.17
C GLU A 177 5.32 -14.53 5.27
N LEU A 178 4.58 -13.44 4.99
CA LEU A 178 3.12 -13.41 4.95
C LEU A 178 2.53 -14.31 3.84
N ILE A 179 3.04 -14.18 2.62
CA ILE A 179 2.62 -15.00 1.48
C ILE A 179 2.84 -16.49 1.78
N THR A 180 4.00 -16.81 2.36
CA THR A 180 4.37 -18.19 2.73
C THR A 180 3.46 -18.73 3.82
N LEU A 181 3.18 -17.93 4.86
CA LEU A 181 2.34 -18.33 5.99
C LEU A 181 0.93 -18.75 5.56
N PHE A 182 0.36 -18.02 4.59
CA PHE A 182 -1.02 -18.21 4.15
C PHE A 182 -1.16 -18.94 2.80
N LYS A 183 -0.04 -19.36 2.21
CA LYS A 183 0.02 -20.02 0.89
C LYS A 183 -0.73 -19.24 -0.18
N LEU A 184 -0.37 -17.96 -0.32
CA LEU A 184 -1.11 -16.97 -1.11
C LEU A 184 -0.59 -16.79 -2.53
#